data_AF-A0A661NRJ4-F1
#
_entry.id   AF-A0A661NRJ4-F1
#
_cell.length_a   1.000
_cell.length_b   1.000
_cell.length_c   1.000
_cell.angle_alpha   90.00
_cell.angle_beta   90.00
_cell.angle_gamma   90.00
#
_symmetry.space_group_name_H-M   'P 1'
#
loop_
_entity.id
_entity.type
_entity.pdbx_description
1 polymer ?
#
loop_
_entity_poly.entity_id
_entity_poly.type
_entity_poly.pdbx_seq_one_letter_code
_entity_poly.pdbx_strand_id
1 'polypeptide(L)'
;MLLASCSSSGGNSDGGAAVSADADRNAPDADRNAPDADRNAPDADPSVADGGATTACAGEVPRCADHETRRYCSGGEWFDETCATGSGCVAGACVPGACSDECNLGESSGAGTCEVYDIRSSTWTATSPVASTHDRAREYNRWLRRDSLAAGGVGSVRYSDPPSYDNPVYMGGLGDSALWTGTYLAAEALRLQATGSADARANVIELVNTLHVWFNVSGDPGLLARFAIPSDTPRPVVLGDMNCADARAFCGVDYEGTNYDYVGNISRDQYQGVMLGYALAYEALSSEDEATRGLIRDDVVEFVEELMKERTLPVEITVNGFSAGVRNINLRFVILDTRELRDGVIELSVDTSNVANSNVTGFREFAPNMAHMIRQLPLLGSTPDIRRSGTAIMLMSFFQVALEVSENVPAYASRRASILEYYDSASGQGGNANDWLDIAEDWVYTGSCGSGYYGNNITMLPMHNLARLETDPTRLSVIRDEILRGKMWSDFENTKNSFFSFIYAADYPGVSASVASDAAAQLAGFSSPPRVRVGVDLRTDARYMPHQSGCSDQTGHDGAVDVADRVVEDFMWQRHPWGLHDTADLAQTFPGVDYLIAYWLGRKENFVSDDKVGTCLAWH
;
A
#
# COMPACT_ATOMS: atom_id res chain seq x y z
N MET A 1 -2.28 30.68 -6.50
CA MET A 1 -3.25 30.18 -5.52
C MET A 1 -3.42 28.69 -5.82
N LEU A 2 -2.48 27.89 -5.33
CA LEU A 2 -2.41 26.46 -5.62
C LEU A 2 -3.41 25.76 -4.70
N LEU A 3 -4.45 25.15 -5.27
CA LEU A 3 -5.30 24.18 -4.60
C LEU A 3 -4.48 22.89 -4.40
N ALA A 4 -3.48 22.95 -3.52
CA ALA A 4 -2.94 21.76 -2.91
C ALA A 4 -4.01 21.22 -1.96
N SER A 5 -4.21 19.90 -1.98
CA SER A 5 -5.03 19.12 -1.06
C SER A 5 -6.53 19.47 -0.94
N CYS A 6 -7.35 18.91 -1.84
CA CYS A 6 -8.54 18.17 -1.39
C CYS A 6 -8.14 16.72 -1.11
N SER A 7 -7.13 16.53 -0.26
CA SER A 7 -6.98 15.29 0.50
C SER A 7 -7.58 15.61 1.84
N SER A 8 -8.69 14.97 2.19
CA SER A 8 -9.21 14.97 3.55
C SER A 8 -8.13 14.41 4.46
N SER A 9 -7.30 15.27 5.03
CA SER A 9 -6.32 14.90 6.04
C SER A 9 -7.09 14.60 7.32
N GLY A 10 -7.22 13.31 7.64
CA GLY A 10 -7.52 12.84 8.99
C GLY A 10 -6.34 13.12 9.92
N GLY A 11 -6.04 14.40 10.14
CA GLY A 11 -5.08 14.83 11.15
C GLY A 11 -5.81 15.01 12.47
N ASN A 12 -6.15 13.92 13.15
CA ASN A 12 -6.56 14.01 14.55
C ASN A 12 -5.36 13.68 15.43
N SER A 13 -4.79 14.74 16.01
CA SER A 13 -3.94 14.66 17.19
C SER A 13 -4.80 14.22 18.38
N ASP A 14 -4.90 12.92 18.63
CA ASP A 14 -5.53 12.41 19.84
C ASP A 14 -4.56 12.53 21.02
N GLY A 15 -4.64 13.67 21.69
CA GLY A 15 -4.14 13.85 23.05
C GLY A 15 -5.09 13.19 24.04
N GLY A 16 -4.60 12.19 24.76
CA GLY A 16 -5.35 11.50 25.80
C GLY A 16 -5.59 12.32 27.07
N ALA A 17 -6.70 11.96 27.74
CA ALA A 17 -6.93 11.86 29.19
C ALA A 17 -8.11 12.69 29.73
N ALA A 18 -9.15 12.00 30.22
CA ALA A 18 -9.48 12.00 31.65
C ALA A 18 -10.72 11.12 31.94
N VAL A 19 -10.52 10.16 32.85
CA VAL A 19 -11.55 9.41 33.55
C VAL A 19 -12.18 10.30 34.64
N SER A 20 -13.51 10.32 34.75
CA SER A 20 -14.21 10.53 36.03
C SER A 20 -15.63 9.98 35.97
N ALA A 21 -16.02 9.38 37.08
CA ALA A 21 -17.17 8.53 37.33
C ALA A 21 -18.48 9.27 37.67
N ASP A 22 -19.53 8.44 37.80
CA ASP A 22 -20.83 8.61 38.48
C ASP A 22 -21.95 9.37 37.73
N ALA A 23 -23.22 8.96 37.70
CA ALA A 23 -23.93 7.79 38.24
C ALA A 23 -25.36 7.73 37.66
N ASP A 24 -25.97 6.54 37.79
CA ASP A 24 -27.39 6.26 38.05
C ASP A 24 -28.47 6.24 36.93
N ARG A 25 -28.94 4.99 36.69
CA ARG A 25 -30.33 4.47 36.83
C ARG A 25 -31.39 4.80 35.76
N ASN A 26 -31.77 3.77 34.99
CA ASN A 26 -32.96 2.92 35.21
C ASN A 26 -33.43 2.25 33.90
N ALA A 27 -33.38 0.91 33.87
CA ALA A 27 -34.34 0.09 33.13
C ALA A 27 -35.63 -0.08 33.98
N PRO A 28 -36.77 -0.51 33.41
CA PRO A 28 -36.97 -1.95 33.22
C PRO A 28 -37.75 -2.38 31.96
N ASP A 29 -37.41 -3.61 31.51
CA ASP A 29 -38.19 -4.71 30.94
C ASP A 29 -39.59 -4.49 30.32
N ALA A 30 -39.80 -5.08 29.14
CA ALA A 30 -40.68 -6.26 28.98
C ALA A 30 -40.71 -6.82 27.53
N ASP A 31 -40.00 -7.93 27.31
CA ASP A 31 -40.59 -9.25 27.02
C ASP A 31 -41.78 -9.34 26.02
N ARG A 32 -41.57 -9.98 24.83
CA ARG A 32 -42.17 -11.30 24.45
C ARG A 32 -42.35 -11.59 22.95
N ASN A 33 -42.01 -12.85 22.65
CA ASN A 33 -42.60 -13.81 21.69
C ASN A 33 -42.03 -13.95 20.27
N ALA A 34 -41.20 -15.00 20.13
CA ALA A 34 -41.11 -15.86 18.95
C ALA A 34 -42.42 -16.67 18.73
N PRO A 35 -42.57 -17.37 17.58
CA PRO A 35 -42.09 -18.76 17.56
C PRO A 35 -41.40 -19.20 16.25
N ASP A 36 -40.61 -20.25 16.43
CA ASP A 36 -39.86 -21.07 15.48
C ASP A 36 -40.60 -21.53 14.21
N ALA A 37 -39.83 -21.69 13.13
CA ALA A 37 -40.06 -22.75 12.15
C ALA A 37 -38.73 -23.28 11.62
N ASP A 38 -38.39 -24.48 12.08
CA ASP A 38 -37.36 -25.40 11.62
C ASP A 38 -37.20 -25.43 10.09
N ARG A 39 -35.95 -25.25 9.61
CA ARG A 39 -35.44 -25.96 8.44
C ARG A 39 -33.99 -26.36 8.67
N ASN A 40 -33.80 -27.66 8.88
CA ASN A 40 -32.53 -28.38 8.89
C ASN A 40 -31.60 -27.92 7.75
N ALA A 41 -30.45 -27.34 8.10
CA ALA A 41 -29.27 -27.26 7.25
C ALA A 41 -28.29 -28.36 7.73
N PRO A 42 -27.75 -29.20 6.83
CA PRO A 42 -26.61 -30.03 7.18
C PRO A 42 -25.34 -29.17 7.20
N ASP A 43 -24.49 -29.41 8.20
CA ASP A 43 -23.15 -28.84 8.34
C ASP A 43 -22.37 -28.97 7.02
N ALA A 44 -21.97 -27.84 6.44
CA ALA A 44 -21.01 -27.77 5.35
C ALA A 44 -19.68 -27.26 5.92
N ASP A 45 -18.84 -28.22 6.25
CA ASP A 45 -17.38 -28.10 6.35
C ASP A 45 -16.83 -27.46 5.06
N PRO A 46 -16.06 -26.36 5.09
CA PRO A 46 -15.37 -25.87 3.90
C PRO A 46 -14.10 -26.71 3.68
N SER A 47 -14.27 -28.00 3.46
CA SER A 47 -13.27 -28.79 2.76
C SER A 47 -13.37 -28.38 1.29
N VAL A 48 -12.51 -27.44 0.87
CA VAL A 48 -12.20 -27.21 -0.53
C VAL A 48 -11.75 -28.56 -1.08
N ALA A 49 -12.64 -29.23 -1.79
CA ALA A 49 -12.31 -30.43 -2.53
C ALA A 49 -11.38 -30.01 -3.66
N ASP A 50 -10.09 -30.26 -3.44
CA ASP A 50 -9.02 -30.19 -4.41
C ASP A 50 -9.35 -31.13 -5.57
N GLY A 51 -10.03 -30.58 -6.57
CA GLY A 51 -10.32 -31.22 -7.83
C GLY A 51 -9.06 -31.24 -8.67
N GLY A 52 -8.21 -32.25 -8.42
CA GLY A 52 -6.97 -32.49 -9.16
C GLY A 52 -7.18 -32.59 -10.66
N ALA A 53 -7.10 -31.44 -11.34
CA ALA A 53 -6.57 -31.35 -12.68
C ALA A 53 -5.10 -30.96 -12.51
N THR A 54 -4.19 -31.90 -12.78
CA THR A 54 -2.78 -31.55 -12.93
C THR A 54 -2.68 -30.52 -14.06
N THR A 55 -2.60 -29.25 -13.71
CA THR A 55 -2.40 -28.15 -14.66
C THR A 55 -1.11 -28.46 -15.39
N ALA A 56 -1.18 -28.63 -16.70
CA ALA A 56 0.00 -28.87 -17.51
C ALA A 56 0.99 -27.72 -17.27
N CYS A 57 2.16 -28.01 -16.69
CA CYS A 57 3.12 -26.98 -16.25
C CYS A 57 4.08 -26.51 -17.36
N ALA A 58 3.70 -26.71 -18.62
CA ALA A 58 4.59 -26.50 -19.75
C ALA A 58 5.06 -25.04 -19.83
N GLY A 59 6.36 -24.81 -19.65
CA GLY A 59 6.97 -23.47 -19.69
C GLY A 59 7.16 -22.82 -18.32
N GLU A 60 6.76 -23.48 -17.23
CA GLU A 60 6.94 -22.96 -15.87
C GLU A 60 8.41 -22.98 -15.42
N VAL A 61 8.79 -21.95 -14.67
CA VAL A 61 10.10 -21.87 -14.03
C VAL A 61 10.09 -22.69 -12.74
N PRO A 62 11.15 -23.47 -12.44
CA PRO A 62 11.28 -24.15 -11.16
C PRO A 62 11.15 -23.18 -9.98
N ARG A 63 10.65 -23.67 -8.84
CA ARG A 63 10.48 -22.87 -7.61
C ARG A 63 10.74 -23.69 -6.35
N CYS A 64 10.69 -23.04 -5.19
CA CYS A 64 10.79 -23.72 -3.90
C CYS A 64 9.41 -24.12 -3.42
N ALA A 65 9.26 -25.41 -3.12
CA ALA A 65 8.08 -25.94 -2.44
C ALA A 65 8.19 -25.74 -0.92
N ASP A 66 9.42 -25.85 -0.41
CA ASP A 66 9.79 -25.62 0.98
C ASP A 66 11.28 -25.21 1.06
N HIS A 67 11.86 -25.17 2.26
CA HIS A 67 13.24 -24.69 2.45
C HIS A 67 14.32 -25.58 1.80
N GLU A 68 14.03 -26.85 1.56
CA GLU A 68 14.96 -27.84 0.99
C GLU A 68 14.40 -28.61 -0.22
N THR A 69 13.17 -28.34 -0.64
CA THR A 69 12.51 -29.01 -1.76
C THR A 69 12.29 -28.04 -2.91
N ARG A 70 12.84 -28.39 -4.07
CA ARG A 70 12.58 -27.70 -5.33
C ARG A 70 11.46 -28.40 -6.08
N ARG A 71 10.49 -27.62 -6.56
CA ARG A 71 9.46 -28.06 -7.52
C ARG A 71 9.83 -27.62 -8.94
N TYR A 72 9.79 -28.53 -9.91
CA TYR A 72 10.09 -28.23 -11.31
C TYR A 72 9.17 -28.97 -12.29
N CYS A 73 8.97 -28.39 -13.47
CA CYS A 73 8.19 -29.02 -14.52
C CYS A 73 9.06 -29.86 -15.46
N SER A 74 8.63 -31.07 -15.78
CA SER A 74 9.23 -31.91 -16.83
C SER A 74 8.15 -32.69 -17.56
N GLY A 75 8.16 -32.68 -18.90
CA GLY A 75 7.16 -33.42 -19.67
C GLY A 75 5.69 -32.98 -19.44
N GLY A 76 5.47 -31.78 -18.90
CA GLY A 76 4.15 -31.26 -18.55
C GLY A 76 3.64 -31.68 -17.17
N GLU A 77 4.45 -32.39 -16.37
CA GLU A 77 4.13 -32.82 -15.02
C GLU A 77 5.09 -32.16 -14.00
N TRP A 78 4.57 -31.90 -12.79
CA TRP A 78 5.34 -31.36 -11.67
C TRP A 78 6.09 -32.46 -10.94
N PHE A 79 7.34 -32.19 -10.59
CA PHE A 79 8.21 -33.05 -9.79
C PHE A 79 8.79 -32.27 -8.63
N ASP A 80 8.91 -32.94 -7.49
CA ASP A 80 9.59 -32.43 -6.30
C ASP A 80 10.94 -33.16 -6.13
N GLU A 81 12.00 -32.37 -5.92
CA GLU A 81 13.37 -32.83 -5.69
C GLU A 81 13.86 -32.23 -4.36
N THR A 82 14.12 -33.09 -3.38
CA THR A 82 14.80 -32.69 -2.14
C THR A 82 16.27 -32.42 -2.42
N CYS A 83 16.75 -31.26 -1.99
CA CYS A 83 18.11 -30.82 -2.15
C CYS A 83 19.08 -31.68 -1.33
N ALA A 84 20.33 -31.78 -1.79
CA ALA A 84 21.35 -32.52 -1.07
C ALA A 84 21.66 -31.90 0.30
N THR A 85 22.00 -32.72 1.30
CA THR A 85 22.36 -32.25 2.65
C THR A 85 23.33 -31.07 2.62
N GLY A 86 23.00 -30.01 3.36
CA GLY A 86 23.76 -28.75 3.36
C GLY A 86 23.41 -27.80 2.22
N SER A 87 22.41 -28.13 1.40
CA SER A 87 21.86 -27.31 0.32
C SER A 87 20.36 -27.16 0.52
N GLY A 88 19.82 -25.98 0.23
CA GLY A 88 18.39 -25.73 0.28
C GLY A 88 17.88 -25.17 -1.03
N CYS A 89 16.57 -24.94 -1.11
CA CYS A 89 15.98 -24.32 -2.29
C CYS A 89 16.01 -22.81 -2.17
N VAL A 90 16.56 -22.13 -3.19
CA VAL A 90 16.47 -20.67 -3.37
C VAL A 90 16.14 -20.40 -4.83
N ALA A 91 15.13 -19.56 -5.08
CA ALA A 91 14.69 -19.19 -6.43
C ALA A 91 14.51 -20.40 -7.36
N GLY A 92 14.00 -21.52 -6.81
CA GLY A 92 13.77 -22.75 -7.56
C GLY A 92 15.01 -23.53 -7.97
N ALA A 93 16.14 -23.33 -7.30
CA ALA A 93 17.34 -24.14 -7.49
C ALA A 93 17.84 -24.69 -6.16
N CYS A 94 18.39 -25.90 -6.16
CA CYS A 94 19.13 -26.42 -5.01
C CYS A 94 20.51 -25.75 -4.94
N VAL A 95 20.72 -24.93 -3.91
CA VAL A 95 21.92 -24.11 -3.74
C VAL A 95 22.66 -24.54 -2.46
N PRO A 96 23.92 -25.00 -2.56
CA PRO A 96 24.72 -25.32 -1.38
C PRO A 96 24.89 -24.13 -0.44
N GLY A 97 24.58 -24.34 0.84
CA GLY A 97 24.74 -23.36 1.90
C GLY A 97 23.79 -22.16 1.84
N ALA A 98 22.68 -22.30 1.10
CA ALA A 98 21.61 -21.31 1.02
C ALA A 98 20.24 -21.99 1.09
N CYS A 99 19.24 -21.32 1.67
CA CYS A 99 17.85 -21.76 1.67
C CYS A 99 16.90 -20.56 1.73
N SER A 100 15.66 -20.76 1.32
CA SER A 100 14.58 -19.77 1.42
C SER A 100 13.58 -20.19 2.50
N ASP A 101 12.80 -19.23 2.99
CA ASP A 101 11.83 -19.45 4.07
C ASP A 101 10.66 -20.33 3.58
N GLU A 102 10.25 -21.30 4.38
CA GLU A 102 9.08 -22.14 4.05
C GLU A 102 7.81 -21.72 4.79
N CYS A 103 7.97 -20.97 5.89
CA CYS A 103 6.92 -20.58 6.81
C CYS A 103 7.24 -19.23 7.46
N ASN A 104 6.27 -18.62 8.14
CA ASN A 104 6.49 -17.35 8.85
C ASN A 104 7.03 -17.62 10.25
N LEU A 105 8.00 -16.81 10.69
CA LEU A 105 8.65 -17.00 11.99
C LEU A 105 7.65 -17.00 13.15
N GLY A 106 7.68 -18.05 13.97
CA GLY A 106 6.80 -18.23 15.12
C GLY A 106 5.40 -18.73 14.79
N GLU A 107 5.07 -18.92 13.51
CA GLU A 107 3.85 -19.60 13.09
C GLU A 107 3.83 -21.02 13.64
N SER A 108 2.64 -21.53 13.98
CA SER A 108 2.45 -22.89 14.47
C SER A 108 1.45 -23.63 13.60
N SER A 109 1.78 -24.87 13.25
CA SER A 109 0.95 -25.73 12.42
C SER A 109 0.98 -27.18 12.94
N GLY A 110 0.31 -28.10 12.25
CA GLY A 110 0.45 -29.53 12.52
C GLY A 110 1.88 -30.06 12.30
N ALA A 111 2.73 -29.32 11.59
CA ALA A 111 4.12 -29.67 11.34
C ALA A 111 5.09 -29.20 12.44
N GLY A 112 4.67 -28.31 13.34
CA GLY A 112 5.53 -27.77 14.40
C GLY A 112 5.44 -26.25 14.53
N THR A 113 6.47 -25.65 15.12
CA THR A 113 6.63 -24.19 15.17
C THR A 113 7.73 -23.78 14.19
N CYS A 114 7.46 -22.72 13.43
CA CYS A 114 8.41 -22.21 12.45
C CYS A 114 9.55 -21.45 13.14
N GLU A 115 10.77 -21.99 13.04
CA GLU A 115 11.97 -21.45 13.69
C GLU A 115 13.10 -21.25 12.66
N VAL A 116 14.18 -20.59 13.06
CA VAL A 116 15.33 -20.37 12.16
C VAL A 116 16.20 -21.63 12.14
N TYR A 117 16.46 -22.15 10.95
CA TYR A 117 17.33 -23.29 10.69
C TYR A 117 18.57 -22.86 9.89
N ASP A 118 19.77 -23.20 10.37
CA ASP A 118 21.01 -23.03 9.61
C ASP A 118 21.31 -24.33 8.84
N ILE A 119 21.20 -24.25 7.51
CA ILE A 119 21.36 -25.43 6.65
C ILE A 119 22.80 -25.92 6.57
N ARG A 120 23.80 -25.07 6.86
CA ARG A 120 25.22 -25.42 6.78
C ARG A 120 25.66 -26.24 7.97
N SER A 121 25.17 -25.90 9.16
CA SER A 121 25.44 -26.65 10.39
C SER A 121 24.37 -27.69 10.71
N SER A 122 23.22 -27.64 10.02
CA SER A 122 22.04 -28.46 10.31
C SER A 122 21.56 -28.29 11.74
N THR A 123 21.43 -27.03 12.18
CA THR A 123 21.06 -26.68 13.55
C THR A 123 20.03 -25.55 13.59
N TRP A 124 19.08 -25.66 14.51
CA TRP A 124 18.20 -24.57 14.89
C TRP A 124 18.96 -23.44 15.59
N THR A 125 18.63 -22.20 15.27
CA THR A 125 19.27 -20.99 15.80
C THR A 125 18.21 -19.94 16.15
N ALA A 126 18.61 -18.93 16.92
CA ALA A 126 17.78 -17.76 17.19
C ALA A 126 18.02 -16.65 16.16
N THR A 127 17.02 -15.78 15.99
CA THR A 127 17.13 -14.53 15.22
C THR A 127 18.04 -13.53 15.94
N SER A 128 18.66 -12.63 15.17
CA SER A 128 19.39 -11.48 15.70
C SER A 128 19.00 -10.18 14.97
N PRO A 129 17.78 -9.66 15.14
CA PRO A 129 17.26 -8.53 14.36
C PRO A 129 18.05 -7.22 14.56
N VAL A 130 18.78 -7.09 15.66
CA VAL A 130 19.69 -5.94 15.88
C VAL A 130 20.93 -6.04 14.99
N ALA A 131 21.50 -7.23 14.84
CA ALA A 131 22.77 -7.45 14.14
C ALA A 131 22.62 -7.90 12.68
N SER A 132 21.44 -8.40 12.29
CA SER A 132 21.13 -8.84 10.93
C SER A 132 19.91 -8.10 10.41
N THR A 133 20.05 -7.53 9.22
CA THR A 133 18.97 -6.89 8.48
C THR A 133 17.96 -7.92 7.97
N HIS A 134 18.43 -9.13 7.62
CA HIS A 134 17.53 -10.21 7.20
C HIS A 134 16.65 -10.73 8.35
N ASP A 135 17.24 -11.00 9.52
CA ASP A 135 16.48 -11.41 10.70
C ASP A 135 15.52 -10.30 11.16
N ARG A 136 15.89 -9.03 10.96
CA ARG A 136 14.99 -7.90 11.22
C ARG A 136 13.76 -7.91 10.32
N ALA A 137 13.92 -8.24 9.03
CA ALA A 137 12.79 -8.38 8.12
C ALA A 137 11.84 -9.52 8.56
N ARG A 138 12.40 -10.68 8.96
CA ARG A 138 11.61 -11.80 9.49
C ARG A 138 10.83 -11.43 10.75
N GLU A 139 11.47 -10.75 11.70
CA GLU A 139 10.81 -10.31 12.94
C GLU A 139 9.77 -9.21 12.68
N TYR A 140 9.98 -8.34 11.68
CA TYR A 140 8.96 -7.38 11.28
C TYR A 140 7.74 -8.05 10.68
N ASN A 141 7.92 -9.05 9.80
CA ASN A 141 6.82 -9.86 9.28
C ASN A 141 6.07 -10.58 10.41
N ARG A 142 6.78 -11.19 11.35
CA ARG A 142 6.16 -11.80 12.54
C ARG A 142 5.37 -10.78 13.36
N TRP A 143 5.95 -9.62 13.66
CA TRP A 143 5.30 -8.57 14.45
C TRP A 143 4.05 -8.03 13.76
N LEU A 144 4.16 -7.77 12.45
CA LEU A 144 3.06 -7.30 11.61
C LEU A 144 1.87 -8.27 11.69
N ARG A 145 2.12 -9.56 11.46
CA ARG A 145 1.07 -10.60 11.48
C ARG A 145 0.47 -10.85 12.85
N ARG A 146 1.25 -10.65 13.91
CA ARG A 146 0.79 -10.89 15.29
C ARG A 146 -0.37 -9.97 15.65
N ASP A 147 -0.23 -8.67 15.41
CA ASP A 147 -1.20 -7.68 15.91
C ASP A 147 -1.56 -6.57 14.92
N SER A 148 -0.75 -6.31 13.90
CA SER A 148 -0.88 -5.14 13.00
C SER A 148 -1.64 -5.45 11.70
N LEU A 149 -2.24 -6.64 11.58
CA LEU A 149 -3.16 -7.01 10.50
C LEU A 149 -4.56 -7.29 11.08
N ALA A 150 -5.54 -6.46 10.74
CA ALA A 150 -6.94 -6.78 10.97
C ALA A 150 -7.58 -7.21 9.65
N ALA A 151 -7.95 -8.49 9.52
CA ALA A 151 -8.46 -9.04 8.25
C ALA A 151 -7.58 -8.69 7.02
N GLY A 152 -6.27 -8.84 7.17
CA GLY A 152 -5.27 -8.50 6.15
C GLY A 152 -4.92 -7.01 6.05
N GLY A 153 -5.69 -6.11 6.71
CA GLY A 153 -5.44 -4.68 6.67
C GLY A 153 -4.39 -4.20 7.66
N VAL A 154 -3.38 -3.49 7.15
CA VAL A 154 -2.29 -2.93 7.95
C VAL A 154 -2.79 -1.78 8.83
N GLY A 155 -2.44 -1.83 10.12
CA GLY A 155 -2.74 -0.80 11.11
C GLY A 155 -1.68 -0.68 12.22
N SER A 156 -1.75 0.43 12.96
CA SER A 156 -0.86 0.71 14.09
C SER A 156 -1.54 0.36 15.40
N VAL A 157 -0.84 -0.34 16.31
CA VAL A 157 -1.47 -0.96 17.49
C VAL A 157 -1.05 -0.26 18.77
N ARG A 158 -2.03 -0.07 19.67
CA ARG A 158 -1.82 0.38 21.05
C ARG A 158 -2.03 -0.76 22.03
N TYR A 159 -1.19 -0.81 23.07
CA TYR A 159 -1.22 -1.83 24.11
C TYR A 159 -1.50 -1.23 25.48
N SER A 160 -2.14 -2.00 26.36
CA SER A 160 -2.38 -1.61 27.75
C SER A 160 -1.21 -1.90 28.69
N ASP A 161 -0.25 -2.70 28.24
CA ASP A 161 0.79 -3.33 29.06
C ASP A 161 2.23 -3.19 28.51
N PRO A 162 2.67 -2.00 28.05
CA PRO A 162 4.08 -1.82 27.69
C PRO A 162 4.99 -2.03 28.93
N PRO A 163 6.17 -2.64 28.78
CA PRO A 163 6.81 -3.05 27.53
C PRO A 163 6.58 -4.53 27.15
N SER A 164 5.62 -5.22 27.77
CA SER A 164 5.32 -6.61 27.41
C SER A 164 4.61 -6.71 26.07
N TYR A 165 3.69 -5.77 25.80
CA TYR A 165 2.92 -5.71 24.56
C TYR A 165 2.15 -7.02 24.27
N ASP A 166 1.56 -7.61 25.31
CA ASP A 166 0.77 -8.84 25.20
C ASP A 166 -0.73 -8.54 25.08
N ASN A 167 -1.17 -7.33 25.46
CA ASN A 167 -2.58 -6.95 25.53
C ASN A 167 -2.89 -5.76 24.60
N PRO A 168 -3.09 -6.00 23.29
CA PRO A 168 -3.50 -4.96 22.36
C PRO A 168 -4.92 -4.49 22.71
N VAL A 169 -5.19 -3.19 22.61
CA VAL A 169 -6.48 -2.59 22.99
C VAL A 169 -7.11 -1.72 21.90
N TYR A 170 -6.30 -1.26 20.95
CA TYR A 170 -6.75 -0.37 19.88
C TYR A 170 -5.87 -0.52 18.64
N MET A 171 -6.49 -0.51 17.46
CA MET A 171 -5.81 -0.42 16.17
C MET A 171 -6.25 0.84 15.44
N GLY A 172 -5.31 1.73 15.14
CA GLY A 172 -5.53 2.98 14.39
C GLY A 172 -4.83 2.98 13.04
N GLY A 173 -5.05 4.04 12.26
CA GLY A 173 -4.46 4.20 10.93
C GLY A 173 -5.12 3.32 9.86
N LEU A 174 -6.26 2.70 10.18
CA LEU A 174 -7.04 1.91 9.23
C LEU A 174 -7.66 2.78 8.14
N GLY A 175 -7.78 4.08 8.41
CA GLY A 175 -8.11 5.10 7.44
C GLY A 175 -7.17 5.06 6.22
N ASP A 176 -5.90 4.68 6.37
CA ASP A 176 -4.92 4.56 5.27
C ASP A 176 -4.51 3.11 4.99
N SER A 177 -5.32 2.14 5.44
CA SER A 177 -4.95 0.72 5.37
C SER A 177 -4.76 0.24 3.94
N ALA A 178 -5.54 0.68 2.95
CA ALA A 178 -5.37 0.30 1.55
C ALA A 178 -3.99 0.69 0.98
N LEU A 179 -3.49 1.88 1.33
CA LEU A 179 -2.14 2.29 0.95
C LEU A 179 -1.07 1.34 1.52
N TRP A 180 -1.16 1.07 2.83
CA TRP A 180 -0.14 0.28 3.53
C TRP A 180 -0.24 -1.21 3.28
N THR A 181 -1.44 -1.72 3.05
CA THR A 181 -1.69 -3.12 2.66
C THR A 181 -1.18 -3.37 1.24
N GLY A 182 -1.43 -2.45 0.31
CA GLY A 182 -0.82 -2.51 -1.02
C GLY A 182 0.70 -2.39 -1.00
N THR A 183 1.25 -1.55 -0.12
CA THR A 183 2.70 -1.44 0.08
C THR A 183 3.29 -2.70 0.71
N TYR A 184 2.55 -3.37 1.61
CA TYR A 184 2.96 -4.65 2.17
C TYR A 184 2.92 -5.77 1.12
N LEU A 185 1.89 -5.79 0.26
CA LEU A 185 1.83 -6.68 -0.90
C LEU A 185 3.05 -6.48 -1.81
N ALA A 186 3.44 -5.22 -2.08
CA ALA A 186 4.65 -4.93 -2.84
C ALA A 186 5.91 -5.50 -2.17
N ALA A 187 6.01 -5.40 -0.84
CA ALA A 187 7.14 -5.94 -0.08
C ALA A 187 7.20 -7.49 -0.17
N GLU A 188 6.07 -8.18 -0.01
CA GLU A 188 5.99 -9.64 -0.13
C GLU A 188 6.22 -10.11 -1.58
N ALA A 189 5.77 -9.36 -2.57
CA ALA A 189 6.05 -9.64 -3.98
C ALA A 189 7.56 -9.51 -4.28
N LEU A 190 8.21 -8.45 -3.80
CA LEU A 190 9.66 -8.28 -3.92
C LEU A 190 10.43 -9.36 -3.17
N ARG A 191 9.92 -9.78 -2.00
CA ARG A 191 10.46 -10.92 -1.25
C ARG A 191 10.39 -12.21 -2.06
N LEU A 192 9.24 -12.49 -2.67
CA LEU A 192 9.06 -13.64 -3.55
C LEU A 192 10.02 -13.58 -4.74
N GLN A 193 10.15 -12.43 -5.41
CA GLN A 193 11.11 -12.26 -6.52
C GLN A 193 12.57 -12.47 -6.07
N ALA A 194 12.94 -12.01 -4.89
CA ALA A 194 14.32 -12.09 -4.38
C ALA A 194 14.70 -13.49 -3.86
N THR A 195 13.73 -14.30 -3.41
CA THR A 195 14.00 -15.54 -2.66
C THR A 195 13.37 -16.80 -3.28
N GLY A 196 12.28 -16.65 -4.03
CA GLY A 196 11.43 -17.76 -4.46
C GLY A 196 10.73 -18.50 -3.32
N SER A 197 10.62 -17.88 -2.13
CA SER A 197 10.16 -18.55 -0.91
C SER A 197 8.66 -18.89 -0.95
N ALA A 198 8.30 -20.06 -0.42
CA ALA A 198 6.94 -20.58 -0.51
C ALA A 198 5.95 -19.75 0.33
N ASP A 199 6.40 -19.28 1.50
CA ASP A 199 5.63 -18.43 2.40
C ASP A 199 5.37 -17.03 1.81
N ALA A 200 6.33 -16.46 1.07
CA ALA A 200 6.13 -15.18 0.37
C ALA A 200 5.02 -15.29 -0.66
N ARG A 201 5.01 -16.40 -1.41
CA ARG A 201 3.96 -16.68 -2.38
C ARG A 201 2.59 -16.81 -1.71
N ALA A 202 2.50 -17.54 -0.60
CA ALA A 202 1.25 -17.64 0.16
C ALA A 202 0.74 -16.25 0.61
N ASN A 203 1.64 -15.39 1.10
CA ASN A 203 1.28 -14.05 1.57
C ASN A 203 0.84 -13.14 0.42
N VAL A 204 1.53 -13.19 -0.73
CA VAL A 204 1.12 -12.45 -1.94
C VAL A 204 -0.30 -12.85 -2.35
N ILE A 205 -0.61 -14.16 -2.38
CA ILE A 205 -1.95 -14.65 -2.72
C ILE A 205 -2.99 -14.15 -1.71
N GLU A 206 -2.72 -14.26 -0.41
CA GLU A 206 -3.63 -13.81 0.66
C GLU A 206 -3.93 -12.30 0.57
N LEU A 207 -2.90 -11.49 0.36
CA LEU A 207 -3.02 -10.03 0.25
C LEU A 207 -3.74 -9.61 -1.04
N VAL A 208 -3.54 -10.30 -2.16
CA VAL A 208 -4.31 -10.05 -3.39
C VAL A 208 -5.78 -10.35 -3.17
N ASN A 209 -6.12 -11.48 -2.55
CA ASN A 209 -7.53 -11.80 -2.23
C ASN A 209 -8.15 -10.74 -1.31
N THR A 210 -7.39 -10.25 -0.32
CA THR A 210 -7.84 -9.19 0.59
C THR A 210 -8.16 -7.91 -0.19
N LEU A 211 -7.24 -7.44 -1.04
CA LEU A 211 -7.41 -6.22 -1.81
C LEU A 211 -8.48 -6.36 -2.91
N HIS A 212 -8.66 -7.56 -3.45
CA HIS A 212 -9.76 -7.86 -4.37
C HIS A 212 -11.12 -7.67 -3.71
N VAL A 213 -11.31 -8.17 -2.49
CA VAL A 213 -12.52 -7.87 -1.70
C VAL A 213 -12.66 -6.35 -1.53
N TRP A 214 -11.58 -5.62 -1.25
CA TRP A 214 -11.66 -4.18 -0.99
C TRP A 214 -12.01 -3.36 -2.24
N PHE A 215 -11.63 -3.83 -3.43
CA PHE A 215 -12.08 -3.23 -4.69
C PHE A 215 -13.56 -3.49 -5.00
N ASN A 216 -14.11 -4.59 -4.50
CA ASN A 216 -15.40 -5.09 -4.97
C ASN A 216 -16.53 -5.04 -3.91
N VAL A 217 -16.20 -4.89 -2.61
CA VAL A 217 -17.18 -4.87 -1.50
C VAL A 217 -18.20 -3.73 -1.59
N SER A 218 -17.83 -2.63 -2.25
CA SER A 218 -18.73 -1.51 -2.50
C SER A 218 -19.80 -1.83 -3.55
N GLY A 219 -19.52 -2.78 -4.45
CA GLY A 219 -20.29 -3.05 -5.66
C GLY A 219 -20.19 -1.95 -6.73
N ASP A 220 -19.41 -0.89 -6.48
CA ASP A 220 -19.16 0.19 -7.43
C ASP A 220 -17.86 -0.11 -8.21
N PRO A 221 -17.92 -0.23 -9.55
CA PRO A 221 -16.75 -0.54 -10.36
C PRO A 221 -15.57 0.40 -10.12
N GLY A 222 -14.39 -0.17 -9.88
CA GLY A 222 -13.16 0.56 -9.62
C GLY A 222 -13.09 1.32 -8.28
N LEU A 223 -14.11 1.23 -7.41
CA LEU A 223 -14.13 1.90 -6.11
C LEU A 223 -13.46 1.04 -5.02
N LEU A 224 -12.24 1.41 -4.68
CA LEU A 224 -11.48 0.83 -3.58
C LEU A 224 -12.03 1.29 -2.21
N ALA A 225 -12.20 0.36 -1.27
CA ALA A 225 -12.43 0.65 0.14
C ALA A 225 -11.11 0.98 0.86
N ARG A 226 -11.14 1.87 1.87
CA ARG A 226 -9.96 2.16 2.71
C ARG A 226 -9.53 0.95 3.53
N PHE A 227 -10.52 0.15 3.94
CA PHE A 227 -10.39 -1.04 4.77
C PHE A 227 -11.73 -1.80 4.73
N ALA A 228 -11.71 -3.14 4.72
CA ALA A 228 -12.92 -3.96 4.88
C ALA A 228 -12.65 -5.20 5.75
N ILE A 229 -13.66 -5.63 6.48
CA ILE A 229 -13.62 -6.80 7.38
C ILE A 229 -14.98 -7.51 7.35
N PRO A 230 -15.05 -8.86 7.38
CA PRO A 230 -16.32 -9.55 7.53
C PRO A 230 -17.03 -9.08 8.82
N SER A 231 -18.33 -8.78 8.74
CA SER A 231 -19.10 -8.15 9.82
C SER A 231 -19.13 -8.98 11.10
N ASP A 232 -19.04 -10.31 10.99
CA ASP A 232 -19.04 -11.27 12.09
C ASP A 232 -17.64 -11.56 12.66
N THR A 233 -16.58 -10.98 12.08
CA THR A 233 -15.21 -11.16 12.57
C THR A 233 -15.10 -10.62 14.00
N PRO A 234 -14.69 -11.45 14.98
CA PRO A 234 -14.42 -10.98 16.33
C PRO A 234 -13.39 -9.86 16.32
N ARG A 235 -13.69 -8.75 17.01
CA ARG A 235 -12.80 -7.59 17.13
C ARG A 235 -12.14 -7.63 18.51
N PRO A 236 -10.95 -8.25 18.65
CA PRO A 236 -10.26 -8.33 19.94
C PRO A 236 -9.82 -6.95 20.45
N VAL A 237 -9.77 -5.96 19.55
CA VAL A 237 -9.41 -4.57 19.83
C VAL A 237 -10.44 -3.61 19.23
N VAL A 238 -10.46 -2.38 19.72
CA VAL A 238 -11.20 -1.30 19.06
C VAL A 238 -10.51 -0.95 17.74
N LEU A 239 -11.26 -1.00 16.64
CA LEU A 239 -10.79 -0.59 15.32
C LEU A 239 -11.14 0.88 15.11
N GLY A 240 -10.14 1.75 15.18
CA GLY A 240 -10.29 3.20 15.26
C GLY A 240 -11.12 3.84 14.14
N ASP A 241 -10.93 3.37 12.91
CA ASP A 241 -11.64 3.90 11.74
C ASP A 241 -12.93 3.15 11.40
N MET A 242 -13.19 2.03 12.07
CA MET A 242 -14.35 1.19 11.81
C MET A 242 -15.40 1.36 12.92
N ASN A 243 -16.30 2.31 12.71
CA ASN A 243 -17.43 2.56 13.60
C ASN A 243 -18.69 2.77 12.77
N CYS A 244 -19.67 1.86 12.86
CA CYS A 244 -20.92 1.92 12.08
C CYS A 244 -21.82 3.14 12.37
N ALA A 245 -21.48 3.97 13.36
CA ALA A 245 -22.11 5.27 13.57
C ALA A 245 -21.48 6.41 12.74
N ASP A 246 -20.29 6.19 12.18
CA ASP A 246 -19.60 7.15 11.29
C ASP A 246 -20.18 7.06 9.88
N ALA A 247 -20.42 8.22 9.25
CA ALA A 247 -20.95 8.31 7.90
C ALA A 247 -20.02 7.71 6.83
N ARG A 248 -18.72 7.56 7.14
CA ARG A 248 -17.75 6.89 6.24
C ARG A 248 -17.72 5.37 6.39
N ALA A 249 -18.42 4.80 7.37
CA ALA A 249 -18.45 3.36 7.61
C ALA A 249 -19.76 2.76 7.09
N PHE A 250 -19.64 1.72 6.27
CA PHE A 250 -20.76 1.00 5.68
C PHE A 250 -20.75 -0.42 6.24
N CYS A 251 -21.77 -0.78 7.02
CA CYS A 251 -21.81 -2.04 7.75
C CYS A 251 -22.92 -2.97 7.25
N GLY A 252 -22.67 -4.28 7.32
CA GLY A 252 -23.61 -5.32 6.88
C GLY A 252 -23.82 -5.35 5.37
N VAL A 253 -22.78 -5.05 4.60
CA VAL A 253 -22.83 -5.03 3.14
C VAL A 253 -22.55 -6.43 2.58
N ASP A 254 -23.52 -6.99 1.88
CA ASP A 254 -23.38 -8.30 1.25
C ASP A 254 -22.40 -8.26 0.06
N TYR A 255 -21.39 -9.12 0.10
CA TYR A 255 -20.47 -9.40 -0.98
C TYR A 255 -20.24 -10.92 -1.05
N GLU A 256 -20.66 -11.52 -2.17
CA GLU A 256 -20.56 -12.97 -2.42
C GLU A 256 -21.11 -13.86 -1.28
N GLY A 257 -22.19 -13.42 -0.64
CA GLY A 257 -22.86 -14.15 0.44
C GLY A 257 -22.22 -13.97 1.82
N THR A 258 -21.19 -13.14 1.94
CA THR A 258 -20.60 -12.72 3.21
C THR A 258 -20.92 -11.25 3.47
N ASN A 259 -21.37 -10.91 4.67
CA ASN A 259 -21.56 -9.51 5.05
C ASN A 259 -20.24 -8.90 5.49
N TYR A 260 -19.95 -7.69 5.00
CA TYR A 260 -18.76 -6.92 5.33
C TYR A 260 -19.11 -5.58 5.94
N ASP A 261 -18.22 -5.13 6.83
CA ASP A 261 -18.12 -3.74 7.25
C ASP A 261 -16.89 -3.13 6.58
N TYR A 262 -17.05 -2.00 5.88
CA TYR A 262 -15.93 -1.31 5.21
C TYR A 262 -15.95 0.20 5.44
N VAL A 263 -14.75 0.79 5.34
CA VAL A 263 -14.52 2.23 5.44
C VAL A 263 -14.42 2.80 4.02
N GLY A 264 -15.33 3.71 3.66
CA GLY A 264 -15.35 4.41 2.38
C GLY A 264 -14.61 5.75 2.40
N ASN A 265 -15.07 6.72 1.62
CA ASN A 265 -14.39 8.01 1.40
C ASN A 265 -12.90 7.85 1.02
N ILE A 266 -12.60 6.90 0.15
CA ILE A 266 -11.24 6.54 -0.27
C ILE A 266 -10.47 7.75 -0.81
N SER A 267 -9.22 7.97 -0.42
CA SER A 267 -8.38 9.02 -1.02
C SER A 267 -7.49 8.49 -2.15
N ARG A 268 -7.09 9.36 -3.08
CA ARG A 268 -6.36 8.99 -4.31
C ARG A 268 -5.03 8.31 -4.02
N ASP A 269 -4.38 8.74 -2.95
CA ASP A 269 -3.11 8.21 -2.44
C ASP A 269 -3.21 6.77 -1.94
N GLN A 270 -4.40 6.19 -1.80
CA GLN A 270 -4.54 4.79 -1.42
C GLN A 270 -4.40 3.85 -2.60
N TYR A 271 -4.89 4.27 -3.77
CA TYR A 271 -4.78 3.50 -5.00
C TYR A 271 -3.32 3.25 -5.38
N GLN A 272 -2.41 4.21 -5.19
CA GLN A 272 -0.99 4.02 -5.54
C GLN A 272 -0.30 2.88 -4.76
N GLY A 273 -0.67 2.65 -3.50
CA GLY A 273 -0.11 1.55 -2.71
C GLY A 273 -0.55 0.21 -3.30
N VAL A 274 -1.86 0.10 -3.57
CA VAL A 274 -2.45 -1.09 -4.18
C VAL A 274 -1.91 -1.33 -5.59
N MET A 275 -1.80 -0.29 -6.41
CA MET A 275 -1.30 -0.38 -7.78
C MET A 275 0.20 -0.71 -7.83
N LEU A 276 1.01 -0.25 -6.87
CA LEU A 276 2.38 -0.72 -6.69
C LEU A 276 2.41 -2.21 -6.34
N GLY A 277 1.62 -2.62 -5.34
CA GLY A 277 1.51 -4.01 -4.91
C GLY A 277 1.05 -4.95 -6.02
N TYR A 278 -0.02 -4.61 -6.73
CA TYR A 278 -0.59 -5.37 -7.83
C TYR A 278 0.37 -5.53 -9.01
N ALA A 279 1.10 -4.48 -9.40
CA ALA A 279 2.09 -4.58 -10.46
C ALA A 279 3.21 -5.57 -10.10
N LEU A 280 3.80 -5.41 -8.92
CA LEU A 280 4.90 -6.28 -8.46
C LEU A 280 4.43 -7.71 -8.18
N ALA A 281 3.22 -7.89 -7.64
CA ALA A 281 2.61 -9.19 -7.42
C ALA A 281 2.35 -9.92 -8.74
N TYR A 282 1.83 -9.23 -9.76
CA TYR A 282 1.61 -9.82 -11.08
C TYR A 282 2.91 -10.29 -11.74
N GLU A 283 4.01 -9.53 -11.55
CA GLU A 283 5.35 -9.91 -12.00
C GLU A 283 5.95 -11.08 -11.19
N ALA A 284 5.65 -11.16 -9.89
CA ALA A 284 6.18 -12.18 -8.99
C ALA A 284 5.49 -13.55 -9.13
N LEU A 285 4.21 -13.54 -9.51
CA LEU A 285 3.35 -14.72 -9.66
C LEU A 285 3.51 -15.37 -11.06
N SER A 286 3.45 -16.71 -11.12
CA SER A 286 3.58 -17.44 -12.40
C SER A 286 2.22 -17.83 -13.00
N SER A 287 2.20 -18.59 -14.10
CA SER A 287 0.94 -19.09 -14.67
C SER A 287 0.25 -20.17 -13.82
N GLU A 288 0.91 -20.77 -12.82
CA GLU A 288 0.20 -21.57 -11.82
C GLU A 288 -0.67 -20.70 -10.90
N ASP A 289 -0.29 -19.44 -10.74
CA ASP A 289 -1.02 -18.42 -9.98
C ASP A 289 -2.03 -17.67 -10.83
N GLU A 290 -2.42 -18.20 -11.99
CA GLU A 290 -3.26 -17.47 -12.94
C GLU A 290 -4.62 -17.08 -12.34
N ALA A 291 -5.16 -17.86 -11.40
CA ALA A 291 -6.36 -17.46 -10.67
C ALA A 291 -6.16 -16.12 -9.91
N THR A 292 -5.05 -16.00 -9.18
CA THR A 292 -4.67 -14.79 -8.44
C THR A 292 -4.28 -13.64 -9.38
N ARG A 293 -3.54 -13.93 -10.46
CA ARG A 293 -3.24 -12.94 -11.51
C ARG A 293 -4.52 -12.46 -12.21
N GLY A 294 -5.52 -13.32 -12.32
CA GLY A 294 -6.87 -13.01 -12.79
C GLY A 294 -7.54 -11.94 -11.95
N LEU A 295 -7.54 -12.09 -10.62
CA LEU A 295 -8.10 -11.09 -9.70
C LEU A 295 -7.45 -9.71 -9.86
N ILE A 296 -6.11 -9.67 -9.89
CA ILE A 296 -5.35 -8.43 -10.10
C ILE A 296 -5.79 -7.77 -11.43
N ARG A 297 -5.88 -8.57 -12.49
CA ARG A 297 -6.23 -8.10 -13.82
C ARG A 297 -7.67 -7.57 -13.87
N ASP A 298 -8.61 -8.25 -13.22
CA ASP A 298 -10.00 -7.81 -13.15
C ASP A 298 -10.11 -6.44 -12.48
N ASP A 299 -9.54 -6.31 -11.28
CA ASP A 299 -9.58 -5.06 -10.51
C ASP A 299 -8.94 -3.90 -11.27
N VAL A 300 -7.72 -4.11 -11.80
CA VAL A 300 -6.94 -3.05 -12.46
C VAL A 300 -7.59 -2.61 -13.78
N VAL A 301 -7.98 -3.57 -14.63
CA VAL A 301 -8.54 -3.26 -15.94
C VAL A 301 -9.90 -2.59 -15.77
N GLU A 302 -10.75 -3.05 -14.86
CA GLU A 302 -12.02 -2.39 -14.57
C GLU A 302 -11.79 -0.96 -14.04
N PHE A 303 -10.90 -0.78 -13.06
CA PHE A 303 -10.56 0.55 -12.54
C PHE A 303 -10.11 1.51 -13.65
N VAL A 304 -9.21 1.10 -14.55
CA VAL A 304 -8.74 1.94 -15.65
C VAL A 304 -9.86 2.22 -16.66
N GLU A 305 -10.69 1.24 -16.99
CA GLU A 305 -11.85 1.45 -17.85
C GLU A 305 -12.86 2.44 -17.25
N GLU A 306 -13.06 2.44 -15.93
CA GLU A 306 -13.89 3.45 -15.24
C GLU A 306 -13.28 4.85 -15.33
N LEU A 307 -11.94 4.98 -15.29
CA LEU A 307 -11.24 6.26 -15.49
C LEU A 307 -11.32 6.76 -16.94
N MET A 308 -11.43 5.84 -17.91
CA MET A 308 -11.60 6.16 -19.33
C MET A 308 -12.98 6.74 -19.66
N LYS A 309 -13.99 6.48 -18.82
CA LYS A 309 -15.36 6.93 -19.06
C LYS A 309 -15.50 8.46 -18.89
N GLU A 310 -16.26 9.04 -19.81
CA GLU A 310 -16.76 10.41 -19.72
C GLU A 310 -18.23 10.36 -19.27
N ARG A 311 -18.55 11.06 -18.18
CA ARG A 311 -19.89 11.05 -17.58
C ARG A 311 -20.38 12.47 -17.41
N THR A 312 -21.64 12.72 -17.77
CA THR A 312 -22.31 13.98 -17.44
C THR A 312 -23.22 13.73 -16.25
N LEU A 313 -22.88 14.26 -15.08
CA LEU A 313 -23.59 14.01 -13.83
C LEU A 313 -24.08 15.32 -13.20
N PRO A 314 -25.23 15.29 -12.50
CA PRO A 314 -25.68 16.43 -11.71
C PRO A 314 -24.76 16.60 -10.50
N VAL A 315 -24.23 17.82 -10.35
CA VAL A 315 -23.38 18.23 -9.23
C VAL A 315 -24.03 19.41 -8.54
N GLU A 316 -24.35 19.25 -7.26
CA GLU A 316 -24.69 20.37 -6.38
C GLU A 316 -23.41 21.06 -5.92
N ILE A 317 -23.32 22.35 -6.19
CA ILE A 317 -22.16 23.15 -5.82
C ILE A 317 -22.56 24.02 -4.63
N THR A 318 -21.81 23.93 -3.54
CA THR A 318 -21.93 24.80 -2.37
C THR A 318 -20.68 25.65 -2.24
N VAL A 319 -20.82 26.97 -2.15
CA VAL A 319 -19.69 27.90 -1.96
C VAL A 319 -19.88 28.63 -0.64
N ASN A 320 -18.95 28.46 0.31
CA ASN A 320 -19.02 29.01 1.67
C ASN A 320 -20.37 28.73 2.37
N GLY A 321 -20.92 27.53 2.17
CA GLY A 321 -22.21 27.12 2.74
C GLY A 321 -23.46 27.56 1.96
N PHE A 322 -23.31 28.29 0.84
CA PHE A 322 -24.44 28.68 -0.01
C PHE A 322 -24.52 27.82 -1.27
N SER A 323 -25.67 27.17 -1.50
CA SER A 323 -25.91 26.40 -2.73
C SER A 323 -25.95 27.33 -3.94
N ALA A 324 -25.10 27.05 -4.92
CA ALA A 324 -25.11 27.65 -6.26
C ALA A 324 -26.04 26.88 -7.23
N GLY A 325 -26.74 25.87 -6.72
CA GLY A 325 -27.67 25.01 -7.43
C GLY A 325 -27.00 23.83 -8.14
N VAL A 326 -27.83 22.90 -8.60
CA VAL A 326 -27.40 21.69 -9.32
C VAL A 326 -27.05 22.02 -10.77
N ARG A 327 -25.92 21.51 -11.27
CA ARG A 327 -25.49 21.65 -12.66
C ARG A 327 -24.99 20.31 -13.19
N ASN A 328 -25.26 20.05 -14.46
CA ASN A 328 -24.65 18.93 -15.15
C ASN A 328 -23.19 19.30 -15.47
N ILE A 329 -22.26 18.55 -14.87
CA ILE A 329 -20.83 18.69 -15.11
C ILE A 329 -20.36 17.46 -15.86
N ASN A 330 -19.56 17.69 -16.89
CA ASN A 330 -18.82 16.65 -17.56
C ASN A 330 -17.60 16.27 -16.70
N LEU A 331 -17.57 15.02 -16.27
CA LEU A 331 -16.55 14.44 -15.40
C LEU A 331 -15.81 13.34 -16.16
N ARG A 332 -14.49 13.35 -16.04
CA ARG A 332 -13.55 12.36 -16.59
C ARG A 332 -12.49 12.05 -15.54
N PHE A 333 -11.91 10.85 -15.58
CA PHE A 333 -10.97 10.36 -14.56
C PHE A 333 -11.62 10.37 -13.18
N VAL A 334 -12.85 9.86 -13.09
CA VAL A 334 -13.59 9.78 -11.83
C VAL A 334 -14.08 8.36 -11.61
N ILE A 335 -14.00 7.92 -10.37
CA ILE A 335 -14.62 6.71 -9.85
C ILE A 335 -15.81 7.16 -9.01
N LEU A 336 -16.99 6.64 -9.30
CA LEU A 336 -18.20 7.02 -8.57
C LEU A 336 -18.29 6.22 -7.27
N ASP A 337 -18.84 6.87 -6.24
CA ASP A 337 -19.29 6.21 -5.02
C ASP A 337 -20.80 6.42 -4.97
N THR A 338 -21.55 5.43 -5.47
CA THR A 338 -23.00 5.57 -5.66
C THR A 338 -23.75 5.61 -4.34
N ARG A 339 -23.15 5.10 -3.27
CA ARG A 339 -23.70 5.09 -1.91
C ARG A 339 -23.56 6.45 -1.23
N GLU A 340 -22.54 7.22 -1.58
CA GLU A 340 -22.38 8.60 -1.13
C GLU A 340 -23.24 9.61 -1.92
N LEU A 341 -23.83 9.23 -3.07
CA LEU A 341 -24.72 10.11 -3.83
C LEU A 341 -26.03 10.36 -3.08
N ARG A 342 -26.40 11.64 -2.91
CA ARG A 342 -27.71 12.02 -2.36
C ARG A 342 -28.65 12.34 -3.49
N ASP A 343 -29.75 11.58 -3.61
CA ASP A 343 -30.72 11.71 -4.71
C ASP A 343 -30.09 11.64 -6.12
N GLY A 344 -28.98 10.90 -6.25
CA GLY A 344 -28.21 10.77 -7.50
C GLY A 344 -27.36 12.00 -7.85
N VAL A 345 -27.16 12.92 -6.91
CA VAL A 345 -26.39 14.16 -7.07
C VAL A 345 -25.07 14.06 -6.33
N ILE A 346 -24.01 14.52 -6.98
CA ILE A 346 -22.67 14.70 -6.40
C ILE A 346 -22.67 16.01 -5.61
N GLU A 347 -22.09 16.06 -4.41
CA GLU A 347 -21.91 17.31 -3.68
C GLU A 347 -20.46 17.81 -3.79
N LEU A 348 -20.28 19.04 -4.28
CA LEU A 348 -19.02 19.77 -4.29
C LEU A 348 -19.15 20.98 -3.37
N SER A 349 -18.46 20.96 -2.23
CA SER A 349 -18.38 22.08 -1.31
C SER A 349 -17.04 22.78 -1.45
N VAL A 350 -17.05 24.10 -1.69
CA VAL A 350 -15.87 24.95 -1.79
C VAL A 350 -15.88 25.96 -0.66
N ASP A 351 -14.88 25.88 0.21
CA ASP A 351 -14.61 26.90 1.22
C ASP A 351 -13.53 27.85 0.68
N THR A 352 -13.94 29.05 0.29
CA THR A 352 -13.03 30.05 -0.27
C THR A 352 -12.14 30.72 0.79
N SER A 353 -12.49 30.59 2.07
CA SER A 353 -11.70 31.12 3.18
C SER A 353 -10.60 30.15 3.61
N ASN A 354 -10.87 28.84 3.48
CA ASN A 354 -9.90 27.79 3.66
C ASN A 354 -10.18 26.65 2.67
N VAL A 355 -9.47 26.65 1.56
CA VAL A 355 -9.69 25.67 0.50
C VAL A 355 -9.44 24.22 0.93
N ALA A 356 -8.67 23.99 2.00
CA ALA A 356 -8.48 22.65 2.57
C ALA A 356 -9.76 22.08 3.21
N ASN A 357 -10.74 22.93 3.54
CA ASN A 357 -12.07 22.51 4.00
C ASN A 357 -13.03 22.19 2.84
N SER A 358 -12.59 22.37 1.59
CA SER A 358 -13.39 22.02 0.42
C SER A 358 -13.48 20.50 0.30
N ASN A 359 -14.68 19.99 0.04
CA ASN A 359 -14.96 18.56 0.03
C ASN A 359 -15.75 18.17 -1.22
N VAL A 360 -15.56 16.93 -1.65
CA VAL A 360 -16.31 16.28 -2.73
C VAL A 360 -16.83 14.95 -2.19
N THR A 361 -18.13 14.71 -2.33
CA THR A 361 -18.77 13.43 -1.97
C THR A 361 -19.43 12.81 -3.21
N GLY A 362 -19.50 11.48 -3.25
CA GLY A 362 -20.12 10.74 -4.35
C GLY A 362 -19.19 10.39 -5.52
N PHE A 363 -17.94 10.87 -5.51
CA PHE A 363 -16.90 10.37 -6.41
C PHE A 363 -15.49 10.63 -5.87
N ARG A 364 -14.54 9.83 -6.36
CA ARG A 364 -13.10 10.09 -6.27
C ARG A 364 -12.54 10.48 -7.61
N GLU A 365 -11.78 11.56 -7.63
CA GLU A 365 -11.31 12.19 -8.86
C GLU A 365 -9.81 11.93 -9.09
N PHE A 366 -9.39 11.88 -10.34
CA PHE A 366 -7.99 11.71 -10.77
C PHE A 366 -7.66 12.65 -11.93
N ALA A 367 -8.28 13.83 -12.01
CA ALA A 367 -8.06 14.72 -13.14
C ALA A 367 -6.64 15.34 -13.08
N PRO A 368 -5.83 15.30 -14.15
CA PRO A 368 -4.49 15.88 -14.12
C PRO A 368 -4.54 17.43 -14.14
N ASN A 369 -5.64 18.02 -14.61
CA ASN A 369 -5.91 19.46 -14.57
C ASN A 369 -7.31 19.73 -13.99
N MET A 370 -7.38 20.27 -12.77
CA MET A 370 -8.65 20.50 -12.09
C MET A 370 -9.46 21.67 -12.69
N ALA A 371 -8.79 22.56 -13.44
CA ALA A 371 -9.47 23.68 -14.08
C ALA A 371 -10.53 23.20 -15.08
N HIS A 372 -10.39 21.99 -15.62
CA HIS A 372 -11.35 21.39 -16.53
C HIS A 372 -12.75 21.22 -15.92
N MET A 373 -12.83 20.83 -14.66
CA MET A 373 -14.08 20.74 -13.92
C MET A 373 -14.56 22.13 -13.50
N ILE A 374 -13.65 22.96 -12.96
CA ILE A 374 -13.98 24.28 -12.40
C ILE A 374 -14.49 25.26 -13.48
N ARG A 375 -13.96 25.21 -14.71
CA ARG A 375 -14.40 26.08 -15.82
C ARG A 375 -15.86 25.86 -16.24
N GLN A 376 -16.45 24.71 -15.88
CA GLN A 376 -17.85 24.42 -16.17
C GLN A 376 -18.80 25.11 -15.18
N LEU A 377 -18.26 25.67 -14.09
CA LEU A 377 -19.03 26.37 -13.08
C LEU A 377 -19.32 27.83 -13.49
N PRO A 378 -20.50 28.38 -13.14
CA PRO A 378 -20.83 29.78 -13.44
C PRO A 378 -19.75 30.75 -12.94
N LEU A 379 -19.41 31.74 -13.76
CA LEU A 379 -18.39 32.77 -13.48
C LEU A 379 -16.94 32.28 -13.37
N LEU A 380 -16.68 30.97 -13.47
CA LEU A 380 -15.34 30.38 -13.35
C LEU A 380 -14.78 29.88 -14.70
N GLY A 381 -15.44 30.16 -15.82
CA GLY A 381 -15.02 29.73 -17.17
C GLY A 381 -13.63 30.21 -17.61
N SER A 382 -13.08 31.25 -16.97
CA SER A 382 -11.74 31.77 -17.22
C SER A 382 -10.67 31.28 -16.22
N THR A 383 -11.00 30.29 -15.38
CA THR A 383 -10.06 29.75 -14.37
C THR A 383 -8.79 29.28 -15.07
N PRO A 384 -7.58 29.73 -14.65
CA PRO A 384 -6.33 29.26 -15.24
C PRO A 384 -6.15 27.77 -14.98
N ASP A 385 -5.22 27.12 -15.69
CA ASP A 385 -4.94 25.71 -15.45
C ASP A 385 -4.53 25.46 -13.99
N ILE A 386 -5.05 24.37 -13.42
CA ILE A 386 -4.72 23.89 -12.08
C ILE A 386 -4.14 22.51 -12.28
N ARG A 387 -2.87 22.51 -12.73
CA ARG A 387 -2.09 21.32 -13.05
C ARG A 387 -1.72 20.57 -11.77
N ARG A 388 -1.85 19.24 -11.81
CA ARG A 388 -1.57 18.33 -10.69
C ARG A 388 -0.66 17.22 -11.16
N SER A 389 0.63 17.53 -11.22
CA SER A 389 1.72 16.64 -11.63
C SER A 389 1.63 15.25 -10.97
N GLY A 390 1.44 15.19 -9.65
CA GLY A 390 1.32 13.90 -8.95
C GLY A 390 0.11 13.06 -9.41
N THR A 391 -1.00 13.69 -9.77
CA THR A 391 -2.16 12.99 -10.34
C THR A 391 -1.91 12.55 -11.78
N ALA A 392 -1.18 13.32 -12.57
CA ALA A 392 -0.75 12.90 -13.90
C ALA A 392 0.18 11.67 -13.85
N ILE A 393 1.15 11.67 -12.93
CA ILE A 393 2.04 10.51 -12.68
C ILE A 393 1.21 9.27 -12.26
N MET A 394 0.25 9.44 -11.34
CA MET A 394 -0.67 8.35 -10.95
C MET A 394 -1.44 7.79 -12.14
N LEU A 395 -2.06 8.64 -12.97
CA LEU A 395 -2.80 8.18 -14.15
C LEU A 395 -1.91 7.40 -15.12
N MET A 396 -0.73 7.95 -15.45
CA MET A 396 0.21 7.25 -16.34
C MET A 396 0.59 5.88 -15.76
N SER A 397 0.90 5.82 -14.47
CA SER A 397 1.22 4.59 -13.76
C SER A 397 0.07 3.58 -13.82
N PHE A 398 -1.17 3.99 -13.52
CA PHE A 398 -2.33 3.08 -13.50
C PHE A 398 -2.60 2.47 -14.88
N PHE A 399 -2.52 3.27 -15.94
CA PHE A 399 -2.67 2.77 -17.30
C PHE A 399 -1.55 1.79 -17.68
N GLN A 400 -0.30 2.08 -17.31
CA GLN A 400 0.81 1.17 -17.58
C GLN A 400 0.64 -0.17 -16.84
N VAL A 401 0.20 -0.15 -15.58
CA VAL A 401 -0.12 -1.39 -14.86
C VAL A 401 -1.26 -2.15 -15.55
N ALA A 402 -2.31 -1.48 -16.03
CA ALA A 402 -3.38 -2.15 -16.78
C ALA A 402 -2.90 -2.77 -18.10
N LEU A 403 -1.98 -2.11 -18.80
CA LEU A 403 -1.37 -2.64 -20.03
C LEU A 403 -0.51 -3.88 -19.75
N GLU A 404 0.25 -3.86 -18.65
CA GLU A 404 1.08 -4.98 -18.19
C GLU A 404 0.21 -6.19 -17.83
N VAL A 405 -0.77 -6.01 -16.94
CA VAL A 405 -1.57 -7.14 -16.44
C VAL A 405 -2.48 -7.76 -17.50
N SER A 406 -2.74 -7.04 -18.60
CA SER A 406 -3.55 -7.54 -19.72
C SER A 406 -2.73 -8.03 -20.91
N GLU A 407 -1.40 -7.90 -20.87
CA GLU A 407 -0.51 -8.28 -21.96
C GLU A 407 -0.52 -9.79 -22.21
N ASN A 408 -0.62 -10.18 -23.49
CA ASN A 408 -0.65 -11.56 -23.96
C ASN A 408 -1.78 -12.44 -23.37
N VAL A 409 -2.84 -11.83 -22.83
CA VAL A 409 -4.02 -12.55 -22.31
C VAL A 409 -5.17 -12.48 -23.33
N PRO A 410 -5.51 -13.57 -24.05
CA PRO A 410 -6.47 -13.50 -25.16
C PRO A 410 -7.84 -12.94 -24.78
N ALA A 411 -8.32 -13.24 -23.56
CA ALA A 411 -9.61 -12.74 -23.06
C ALA A 411 -9.64 -11.21 -22.88
N TYR A 412 -8.49 -10.56 -22.72
CA TYR A 412 -8.37 -9.11 -22.51
C TYR A 412 -7.83 -8.37 -23.73
N ALA A 413 -7.49 -9.08 -24.82
CA ALA A 413 -6.85 -8.48 -25.99
C ALA A 413 -7.58 -7.24 -26.53
N SER A 414 -8.92 -7.28 -26.58
CA SER A 414 -9.72 -6.13 -27.02
C SER A 414 -9.71 -4.98 -26.00
N ARG A 415 -9.83 -5.28 -24.70
CA ARG A 415 -9.83 -4.29 -23.61
C ARG A 415 -8.47 -3.59 -23.56
N ARG A 416 -7.38 -4.36 -23.59
CA ARG A 416 -6.00 -3.87 -23.68
C ARG A 416 -5.79 -2.96 -24.88
N ALA A 417 -6.29 -3.35 -26.06
CA ALA A 417 -6.17 -2.53 -27.26
C ALA A 417 -6.85 -1.16 -27.10
N SER A 418 -8.05 -1.14 -26.48
CA SER A 418 -8.75 0.12 -26.17
C SER A 418 -8.02 0.97 -25.13
N ILE A 419 -7.45 0.35 -24.09
CA ILE A 419 -6.63 1.04 -23.09
C ILE A 419 -5.39 1.65 -23.75
N LEU A 420 -4.69 0.90 -24.61
CA LEU A 420 -3.51 1.38 -25.31
C LEU A 420 -3.85 2.53 -26.27
N GLU A 421 -4.90 2.39 -27.08
CA GLU A 421 -5.37 3.44 -27.98
C GLU A 421 -5.70 4.72 -27.21
N TYR A 422 -6.36 4.59 -26.05
CA TYR A 422 -6.65 5.74 -25.19
C TYR A 422 -5.37 6.35 -24.61
N TYR A 423 -4.46 5.52 -24.10
CA TYR A 423 -3.19 5.96 -23.52
C TYR A 423 -2.31 6.71 -24.53
N ASP A 424 -2.22 6.24 -25.77
CA ASP A 424 -1.35 6.83 -26.78
C ASP A 424 -1.99 7.99 -27.55
N SER A 425 -3.31 7.97 -27.73
CA SER A 425 -3.94 8.80 -28.76
C SER A 425 -5.28 9.45 -28.39
N ALA A 426 -5.78 9.26 -27.16
CA ALA A 426 -7.03 9.91 -26.76
C ALA A 426 -6.94 11.43 -26.96
N SER A 427 -7.94 11.97 -27.66
CA SER A 427 -8.10 13.41 -27.88
C SER A 427 -9.25 13.93 -27.02
N GLY A 428 -9.13 15.15 -26.49
CA GLY A 428 -10.21 15.80 -25.74
C GLY A 428 -9.74 16.36 -24.39
N GLN A 429 -10.69 16.80 -23.57
CA GLN A 429 -10.39 17.47 -22.31
C GLN A 429 -9.71 16.51 -21.32
N GLY A 430 -8.46 16.80 -20.98
CA GLY A 430 -7.63 15.96 -20.12
C GLY A 430 -6.75 14.94 -20.85
N GLY A 431 -6.84 14.86 -22.18
CA GLY A 431 -5.77 14.31 -23.02
C GLY A 431 -5.49 12.81 -22.89
N ASN A 432 -4.25 12.47 -23.26
CA ASN A 432 -3.62 11.15 -23.21
C ASN A 432 -2.27 11.20 -22.45
N ALA A 433 -1.46 10.15 -22.54
CA ALA A 433 -0.18 10.04 -21.84
C ALA A 433 0.77 11.22 -22.09
N ASN A 434 0.81 11.79 -23.31
CA ASN A 434 1.68 12.93 -23.61
C ASN A 434 1.18 14.20 -22.90
N ASP A 435 -0.14 14.44 -22.87
CA ASP A 435 -0.71 15.58 -22.13
C ASP A 435 -0.52 15.44 -20.62
N TRP A 436 -0.53 14.19 -20.11
CA TRP A 436 -0.25 13.92 -18.70
C TRP A 436 1.22 14.12 -18.39
N LEU A 437 2.11 13.69 -19.29
CA LEU A 437 3.55 13.88 -19.17
C LEU A 437 3.93 15.36 -19.13
N ASP A 438 3.35 16.19 -20.01
CA ASP A 438 3.51 17.66 -20.00
C ASP A 438 3.12 18.29 -18.65
N ILE A 439 2.14 17.70 -17.93
CA ILE A 439 1.72 18.13 -16.59
C ILE A 439 2.64 17.55 -15.51
N ALA A 440 3.11 16.32 -15.70
CA ALA A 440 4.03 15.65 -14.78
C ALA A 440 5.40 16.35 -14.73
N GLU A 441 5.85 16.92 -15.86
CA GLU A 441 7.05 17.76 -15.92
C GLU A 441 6.97 19.00 -15.03
N ASP A 442 5.77 19.49 -14.68
CA ASP A 442 5.61 20.59 -13.72
C ASP A 442 5.79 20.14 -12.26
N TRP A 443 6.20 18.90 -12.00
CA TRP A 443 6.44 18.42 -10.64
C TRP A 443 7.51 19.27 -9.92
N VAL A 444 7.20 19.59 -8.67
CA VAL A 444 8.03 20.34 -7.74
C VAL A 444 7.62 19.96 -6.32
N TYR A 445 8.58 19.76 -5.43
CA TYR A 445 8.30 19.71 -4.01
C TYR A 445 8.02 21.12 -3.47
N THR A 446 6.81 21.35 -2.95
CA THR A 446 6.46 22.59 -2.26
C THR A 446 6.14 22.29 -0.80
N GLY A 447 7.06 22.64 0.10
CA GLY A 447 6.87 22.46 1.53
C GLY A 447 7.53 23.56 2.35
N SER A 448 7.01 23.81 3.54
CA SER A 448 7.61 24.71 4.53
C SER A 448 7.72 23.97 5.85
N CYS A 449 8.93 23.90 6.42
CA CYS A 449 9.20 23.12 7.63
C CYS A 449 8.66 21.68 7.52
N GLY A 450 8.95 20.98 6.44
CA GLY A 450 8.52 19.59 6.22
C GLY A 450 7.02 19.38 5.95
N SER A 451 6.20 20.43 6.08
CA SER A 451 4.78 20.36 5.68
C SER A 451 4.68 19.99 4.21
N GLY A 452 3.83 19.01 3.90
CA GLY A 452 3.64 18.51 2.54
C GLY A 452 4.62 17.41 2.11
N TYR A 453 5.63 17.05 2.92
CA TYR A 453 6.56 15.95 2.56
C TYR A 453 5.84 14.62 2.31
N TYR A 454 4.75 14.37 3.04
CA TYR A 454 3.92 13.18 2.83
C TYR A 454 3.42 13.04 1.39
N GLY A 455 3.21 14.15 0.67
CA GLY A 455 2.79 14.14 -0.72
C GLY A 455 3.80 13.51 -1.68
N ASN A 456 5.04 13.33 -1.26
CA ASN A 456 6.10 12.76 -2.09
C ASN A 456 5.97 11.24 -2.24
N ASN A 457 5.42 10.54 -1.24
CA ASN A 457 5.11 9.12 -1.42
C ASN A 457 4.09 8.95 -2.55
N ILE A 458 3.13 9.89 -2.66
CA ILE A 458 2.07 9.95 -3.68
C ILE A 458 2.64 9.90 -5.10
N THR A 459 3.86 10.38 -5.28
CA THR A 459 4.52 10.41 -6.58
C THR A 459 5.60 9.36 -6.74
N MET A 460 6.34 9.01 -5.68
CA MET A 460 7.44 8.04 -5.76
C MET A 460 6.96 6.61 -6.03
N LEU A 461 5.88 6.15 -5.37
CA LEU A 461 5.34 4.81 -5.59
C LEU A 461 4.85 4.61 -7.05
N PRO A 462 3.98 5.47 -7.61
CA PRO A 462 3.56 5.33 -9.00
C PRO A 462 4.69 5.59 -9.99
N MET A 463 5.67 6.44 -9.64
CA MET A 463 6.87 6.66 -10.47
C MET A 463 7.70 5.39 -10.63
N HIS A 464 7.82 4.55 -9.60
CA HIS A 464 8.52 3.27 -9.72
C HIS A 464 7.89 2.37 -10.79
N ASN A 465 6.57 2.21 -10.75
CA ASN A 465 5.85 1.47 -11.79
C ASN A 465 6.02 2.12 -13.17
N LEU A 466 5.82 3.44 -13.26
CA LEU A 466 5.89 4.16 -14.52
C LEU A 466 7.28 4.05 -15.18
N ALA A 467 8.34 4.23 -14.40
CA ALA A 467 9.71 4.19 -14.88
C ALA A 467 10.17 2.78 -15.27
N ARG A 468 9.55 1.71 -14.76
CA ARG A 468 9.81 0.32 -15.18
C ARG A 468 8.97 -0.14 -16.36
N LEU A 469 7.71 0.27 -16.42
CA LEU A 469 6.71 -0.29 -17.33
C LEU A 469 6.53 0.52 -18.64
N GLU A 470 6.86 1.82 -18.68
CA GLU A 470 6.73 2.59 -19.93
C GLU A 470 7.68 2.06 -21.02
N THR A 471 7.11 1.67 -22.16
CA THR A 471 7.84 1.07 -23.28
C THR A 471 8.20 2.06 -24.38
N ASP A 472 7.51 3.21 -24.47
CA ASP A 472 7.86 4.24 -25.46
C ASP A 472 9.16 4.94 -25.05
N PRO A 473 10.22 4.88 -25.88
CA PRO A 473 11.53 5.40 -25.50
C PRO A 473 11.57 6.92 -25.35
N THR A 474 10.68 7.66 -26.02
CA THR A 474 10.61 9.12 -25.89
C THR A 474 9.97 9.51 -24.57
N ARG A 475 8.82 8.92 -24.21
CA ARG A 475 8.20 9.16 -22.90
C ARG A 475 9.09 8.68 -21.76
N LEU A 476 9.72 7.51 -21.90
CA LEU A 476 10.60 6.95 -20.89
C LEU A 476 11.81 7.86 -20.58
N SER A 477 12.38 8.51 -21.60
CA SER A 477 13.46 9.48 -21.40
C SER A 477 12.98 10.68 -20.57
N VAL A 478 11.81 11.25 -20.86
CA VAL A 478 11.28 12.36 -20.05
C VAL A 478 11.00 11.90 -18.60
N ILE A 479 10.34 10.75 -18.44
CA ILE A 479 10.02 10.17 -17.13
C ILE A 479 11.29 10.00 -16.29
N ARG A 480 12.33 9.37 -16.83
CA ARG A 480 13.57 9.06 -16.10
C ARG A 480 14.50 10.26 -15.97
N ASP A 481 14.77 10.96 -17.07
CA ASP A 481 15.83 11.96 -17.15
C ASP A 481 15.39 13.33 -16.61
N GLU A 482 14.15 13.73 -16.90
CA GLU A 482 13.65 15.07 -16.59
C GLU A 482 12.85 15.09 -15.29
N ILE A 483 11.99 14.11 -15.07
CA ILE A 483 11.12 14.07 -13.89
C ILE A 483 11.81 13.35 -12.73
N LEU A 484 12.08 12.04 -12.86
CA LEU A 484 12.64 11.24 -11.77
C LEU A 484 14.03 11.76 -11.36
N ARG A 485 14.99 11.86 -12.28
CA ARG A 485 16.32 12.40 -11.95
C ARG A 485 16.31 13.91 -11.76
N GLY A 486 15.75 14.64 -12.73
CA GLY A 486 15.92 16.08 -12.84
C GLY A 486 15.16 16.92 -11.82
N LYS A 487 14.10 16.37 -11.22
CA LYS A 487 13.23 17.08 -10.27
C LYS A 487 13.05 16.31 -8.97
N MET A 488 12.54 15.09 -9.05
CA MET A 488 12.20 14.30 -7.86
C MET A 488 13.45 13.94 -7.05
N TRP A 489 14.41 13.26 -7.67
CA TRP A 489 15.64 12.85 -6.98
C TRP A 489 16.45 14.04 -6.48
N SER A 490 16.54 15.14 -7.23
CA SER A 490 17.24 16.34 -6.77
C SER A 490 16.64 16.93 -5.48
N ASP A 491 15.33 16.80 -5.26
CA ASP A 491 14.68 17.22 -4.02
C ASP A 491 14.86 16.20 -2.88
N PHE A 492 15.25 14.95 -3.19
CA PHE A 492 15.32 13.84 -2.24
C PHE A 492 16.72 13.32 -1.93
N GLU A 493 17.74 13.69 -2.70
CA GLU A 493 19.09 13.11 -2.58
C GLU A 493 19.69 13.23 -1.17
N ASN A 494 19.35 14.30 -0.45
CA ASN A 494 19.85 14.57 0.91
C ASN A 494 18.87 14.16 2.03
N THR A 495 17.75 13.52 1.69
CA THR A 495 16.69 13.17 2.66
C THR A 495 16.96 11.88 3.41
N LYS A 496 18.00 11.11 3.06
CA LYS A 496 18.31 9.79 3.64
C LYS A 496 17.09 8.85 3.64
N ASN A 497 16.21 8.98 2.65
CA ASN A 497 15.03 8.14 2.48
C ASN A 497 15.41 6.89 1.70
N SER A 498 15.72 5.79 2.38
CA SER A 498 16.26 4.58 1.75
C SER A 498 15.33 4.02 0.67
N PHE A 499 14.02 4.08 0.87
CA PHE A 499 13.07 3.59 -0.13
C PHE A 499 13.10 4.42 -1.41
N PHE A 500 13.10 5.76 -1.31
CA PHE A 500 13.16 6.62 -2.49
C PHE A 500 14.50 6.53 -3.21
N SER A 501 15.60 6.39 -2.47
CA SER A 501 16.93 6.16 -3.04
C SER A 501 16.99 4.83 -3.81
N PHE A 502 16.37 3.77 -3.29
CA PHE A 502 16.32 2.49 -4.00
C PHE A 502 15.43 2.54 -5.24
N ILE A 503 14.28 3.21 -5.21
CA ILE A 503 13.46 3.44 -6.40
C ILE A 503 14.30 4.15 -7.48
N TYR A 504 14.93 5.27 -7.13
CA TYR A 504 15.77 5.99 -8.09
C TYR A 504 16.93 5.13 -8.62
N ALA A 505 17.61 4.40 -7.75
CA ALA A 505 18.73 3.56 -8.16
C ALA A 505 18.33 2.37 -9.03
N ALA A 506 17.14 1.81 -8.82
CA ALA A 506 16.58 0.72 -9.62
C ALA A 506 16.17 1.20 -11.03
N ASP A 507 15.58 2.40 -11.11
CA ASP A 507 14.88 2.84 -12.30
C ASP A 507 15.70 3.78 -13.19
N TYR A 508 16.82 4.32 -12.70
CA TYR A 508 17.68 5.23 -13.45
C TYR A 508 19.04 4.59 -13.83
N PRO A 509 19.26 4.26 -15.12
CA PRO A 509 20.53 3.69 -15.58
C PRO A 509 21.71 4.64 -15.34
N GLY A 510 22.82 4.11 -14.84
CA GLY A 510 24.06 4.87 -14.65
C GLY A 510 24.10 5.72 -13.37
N VAL A 511 23.18 5.47 -12.43
CA VAL A 511 23.26 6.01 -11.06
C VAL A 511 24.61 5.64 -10.40
N SER A 512 25.11 6.53 -9.55
CA SER A 512 26.27 6.21 -8.71
C SER A 512 25.93 5.07 -7.75
N ALA A 513 26.80 4.06 -7.64
CA ALA A 513 26.65 2.98 -6.68
C ALA A 513 26.55 3.48 -5.23
N SER A 514 27.06 4.69 -4.94
CA SER A 514 26.95 5.32 -3.63
C SER A 514 25.50 5.57 -3.20
N VAL A 515 24.59 5.87 -4.14
CA VAL A 515 23.18 6.12 -3.81
C VAL A 515 22.57 4.90 -3.13
N ALA A 516 22.78 3.71 -3.70
CA ALA A 516 22.31 2.45 -3.15
C ALA A 516 23.06 2.08 -1.86
N SER A 517 24.39 2.21 -1.82
CA SER A 517 25.15 1.84 -0.62
C SER A 517 24.86 2.73 0.58
N ASP A 518 24.68 4.04 0.36
CA ASP A 518 24.36 5.00 1.43
C ASP A 518 22.93 4.77 1.95
N ALA A 519 21.99 4.48 1.04
CA ALA A 519 20.63 4.10 1.40
C ALA A 519 20.57 2.79 2.20
N ALA A 520 21.38 1.78 1.83
CA ALA A 520 21.51 0.54 2.58
C ALA A 520 22.11 0.77 3.97
N ALA A 521 23.11 1.65 4.11
CA ALA A 521 23.67 2.04 5.40
C ALA A 521 22.65 2.73 6.30
N GLN A 522 21.81 3.61 5.76
CA GLN A 522 20.71 4.24 6.49
C GLN A 522 19.64 3.21 6.90
N LEU A 523 19.26 2.30 6.00
CA LEU A 523 18.29 1.25 6.29
C LEU A 523 18.79 0.29 7.38
N ALA A 524 20.10 0.01 7.44
CA ALA A 524 20.69 -0.81 8.50
C ALA A 524 20.51 -0.18 9.89
N GLY A 525 20.36 1.15 9.98
CA GLY A 525 20.07 1.89 11.21
C GLY A 525 18.61 1.81 11.67
N PHE A 526 17.69 1.27 10.87
CA PHE A 526 16.29 1.13 11.24
C PHE A 526 16.13 0.25 12.49
N SER A 527 15.29 0.67 13.45
CA SER A 527 15.11 -0.04 14.72
C SER A 527 14.58 -1.47 14.53
N SER A 528 14.80 -2.35 15.50
CA SER A 528 14.18 -3.69 15.49
C SER A 528 12.76 -3.63 16.05
N PRO A 529 11.86 -4.56 15.67
CA PRO A 529 10.55 -4.67 16.30
C PRO A 529 10.67 -5.07 17.80
N PRO A 530 9.72 -4.67 18.66
CA PRO A 530 8.61 -3.78 18.37
C PRO A 530 9.04 -2.35 18.05
N ARG A 531 8.41 -1.76 17.04
CA ARG A 531 8.71 -0.38 16.63
C ARG A 531 7.90 0.61 17.45
N VAL A 532 8.38 0.87 18.67
CA VAL A 532 7.72 1.69 19.69
C VAL A 532 7.95 3.18 19.46
N ARG A 533 6.92 4.01 19.69
CA ARG A 533 7.03 5.47 19.66
C ARG A 533 7.79 5.99 20.89
N VAL A 534 9.10 5.83 20.91
CA VAL A 534 9.99 6.37 21.96
C VAL A 534 10.16 7.88 21.81
N GLY A 535 10.38 8.59 22.91
CA GLY A 535 10.62 10.03 22.88
C GLY A 535 11.99 10.34 22.28
N VAL A 536 12.04 11.39 21.45
CA VAL A 536 13.26 11.84 20.77
C VAL A 536 13.47 13.32 21.10
N ASP A 537 14.71 13.71 21.46
CA ASP A 537 15.12 15.11 21.57
C ASP A 537 16.57 15.29 21.11
N LEU A 538 16.71 15.68 19.85
CA LEU A 538 17.97 15.89 19.14
C LEU A 538 18.30 17.38 18.96
N ARG A 539 17.50 18.28 19.54
CA ARG A 539 17.62 19.75 19.36
C ARG A 539 18.93 20.33 19.92
N THR A 540 19.74 19.53 20.59
CA THR A 540 21.06 19.93 21.12
C THR A 540 22.21 19.07 20.57
N ASP A 541 21.90 18.07 19.73
CA ASP A 541 22.91 17.22 19.11
C ASP A 541 23.66 18.02 18.02
N ALA A 542 24.98 18.09 18.13
CA ALA A 542 25.82 18.83 17.21
C ALA A 542 25.78 18.28 15.77
N ARG A 543 25.40 17.01 15.57
CA ARG A 543 25.26 16.38 14.24
C ARG A 543 24.14 17.00 13.42
N TYR A 544 23.12 17.56 14.07
CA TYR A 544 21.90 18.06 13.42
C TYR A 544 21.80 19.59 13.45
N MET A 545 22.93 20.26 13.66
CA MET A 545 23.08 21.71 13.57
C MET A 545 23.61 22.13 12.19
N PRO A 546 23.24 23.31 11.69
CA PRO A 546 22.28 24.26 12.26
C PRO A 546 20.82 23.81 12.09
N HIS A 547 19.91 24.38 12.88
CA HIS A 547 18.47 24.19 12.68
C HIS A 547 17.96 24.99 11.49
N GLN A 548 16.89 24.48 10.86
CA GLN A 548 16.21 25.17 9.77
C GLN A 548 15.61 26.50 10.26
N SER A 549 15.97 27.59 9.59
CA SER A 549 15.41 28.91 9.89
C SER A 549 13.89 28.92 9.69
N GLY A 550 13.16 29.42 10.69
CA GLY A 550 11.68 29.48 10.67
C GLY A 550 10.98 28.21 11.14
N CYS A 551 11.71 27.14 11.48
CA CYS A 551 11.17 25.89 12.01
C CYS A 551 11.60 25.71 13.47
N SER A 552 10.71 25.16 14.32
CA SER A 552 10.95 25.04 15.77
C SER A 552 11.93 23.92 16.16
N ASP A 553 11.93 22.84 15.39
CA ASP A 553 12.43 21.53 15.80
C ASP A 553 12.88 20.70 14.58
N GLN A 554 13.52 21.36 13.61
CA GLN A 554 14.04 20.70 12.42
C GLN A 554 15.51 21.02 12.17
N THR A 555 16.26 20.01 11.74
CA THR A 555 17.62 20.22 11.22
C THR A 555 17.58 20.98 9.89
N GLY A 556 18.70 21.53 9.44
CA GLY A 556 18.83 22.17 8.14
C GLY A 556 18.39 21.24 7.00
N HIS A 557 17.63 21.78 6.04
CA HIS A 557 17.08 21.01 4.91
C HIS A 557 18.10 20.70 3.81
N ASP A 558 19.36 21.09 3.99
CA ASP A 558 20.52 20.64 3.21
C ASP A 558 21.01 19.24 3.63
N GLY A 559 20.50 18.73 4.76
CA GLY A 559 20.68 17.35 5.21
C GLY A 559 19.40 16.76 5.79
N ALA A 560 19.55 15.71 6.59
CA ALA A 560 18.46 15.00 7.24
C ALA A 560 18.95 14.27 8.50
N VAL A 561 18.01 13.95 9.39
CA VAL A 561 18.26 13.08 10.55
C VAL A 561 18.57 11.67 10.06
N ASP A 562 19.63 11.06 10.61
CA ASP A 562 19.96 9.66 10.31
C ASP A 562 18.80 8.76 10.69
N VAL A 563 18.51 7.74 9.88
CA VAL A 563 17.37 6.83 10.09
C VAL A 563 17.35 6.23 11.50
N ALA A 564 18.52 5.91 12.06
CA ALA A 564 18.66 5.37 13.42
C ALA A 564 18.21 6.33 14.53
N ASP A 565 18.21 7.64 14.27
CA ASP A 565 17.87 8.68 15.24
C ASP A 565 16.48 9.30 14.99
N ARG A 566 15.77 8.87 13.92
CA ARG A 566 14.48 9.46 13.56
C ARG A 566 13.41 9.19 14.59
N VAL A 567 12.46 10.11 14.65
CA VAL A 567 11.14 9.87 15.25
C VAL A 567 10.51 8.65 14.60
N VAL A 568 10.01 7.76 15.44
CA VAL A 568 9.33 6.54 15.03
C VAL A 568 7.85 6.86 14.77
N GLU A 569 7.37 6.57 13.56
CA GLU A 569 6.00 6.83 13.10
C GLU A 569 5.45 5.63 12.30
N ASP A 570 4.23 5.73 11.78
CA ASP A 570 3.52 4.67 11.04
C ASP A 570 4.25 4.22 9.76
N PHE A 571 4.61 5.15 8.88
CA PHE A 571 5.35 4.89 7.64
C PHE A 571 6.42 5.96 7.43
N MET A 572 7.66 5.66 7.83
CA MET A 572 8.74 6.65 7.93
C MET A 572 9.07 7.36 6.62
N TRP A 573 8.90 6.69 5.47
CA TRP A 573 9.24 7.27 4.18
C TRP A 573 8.22 8.30 3.67
N GLN A 574 7.06 8.39 4.33
CA GLN A 574 6.09 9.47 4.13
C GLN A 574 6.31 10.63 5.11
N ARG A 575 7.04 10.40 6.20
CA ARG A 575 7.29 11.42 7.23
C ARG A 575 8.53 12.23 6.89
N HIS A 576 8.50 13.52 7.23
CA HIS A 576 9.61 14.40 6.90
C HIS A 576 10.89 13.98 7.64
N PRO A 577 12.06 14.01 7.00
CA PRO A 577 13.28 13.44 7.57
C PRO A 577 14.03 14.41 8.50
N TRP A 578 13.46 15.58 8.80
CA TRP A 578 14.16 16.66 9.50
C TRP A 578 13.79 16.82 10.97
N GLY A 579 12.77 16.10 11.47
CA GLY A 579 12.22 16.27 12.81
C GLY A 579 13.24 15.92 13.90
N LEU A 580 13.42 16.82 14.87
CA LEU A 580 14.39 16.67 15.96
C LEU A 580 13.74 16.37 17.31
N HIS A 581 12.41 16.39 17.40
CA HIS A 581 11.73 16.24 18.66
C HIS A 581 10.40 15.51 18.50
N ASP A 582 10.13 14.54 19.37
CA ASP A 582 8.82 13.93 19.53
C ASP A 582 8.63 13.43 20.96
N THR A 583 7.39 13.46 21.44
CA THR A 583 7.07 12.95 22.78
C THR A 583 6.77 11.47 22.74
N ALA A 584 7.25 10.74 23.74
CA ALA A 584 7.03 9.30 23.83
C ALA A 584 5.54 8.93 23.95
N ASP A 585 5.15 7.85 23.29
CA ASP A 585 3.94 7.11 23.56
C ASP A 585 4.27 5.61 23.55
N LEU A 586 4.71 5.13 24.71
CA LEU A 586 5.23 3.77 24.84
C LEU A 586 4.14 2.70 24.65
N ALA A 587 2.86 3.07 24.64
CA ALA A 587 1.79 2.14 24.31
C ALA A 587 1.65 1.91 22.80
N GLN A 588 2.16 2.83 21.97
CA GLN A 588 2.03 2.79 20.51
C GLN A 588 3.17 2.02 19.85
N THR A 589 2.82 1.06 18.99
CA THR A 589 3.76 0.40 18.07
C THR A 589 3.30 0.55 16.63
N PHE A 590 4.25 0.43 15.71
CA PHE A 590 4.03 0.59 14.27
C PHE A 590 4.35 -0.69 13.49
N PRO A 591 3.71 -0.89 12.32
CA PRO A 591 3.71 -2.18 11.61
C PRO A 591 5.05 -2.56 10.96
N GLY A 592 5.92 -1.59 10.66
CA GLY A 592 7.23 -1.85 10.03
C GLY A 592 7.20 -2.13 8.53
N VAL A 593 6.06 -1.87 7.85
CA VAL A 593 5.93 -2.04 6.40
C VAL A 593 6.91 -1.17 5.62
N ASP A 594 7.28 0.00 6.16
CA ASP A 594 8.33 0.87 5.63
C ASP A 594 9.72 0.21 5.63
N TYR A 595 10.07 -0.56 6.66
CA TYR A 595 11.28 -1.36 6.64
C TYR A 595 11.20 -2.45 5.58
N LEU A 596 10.10 -3.21 5.58
CA LEU A 596 9.91 -4.37 4.70
C LEU A 596 10.00 -3.98 3.22
N ILE A 597 9.29 -2.92 2.80
CA ILE A 597 9.30 -2.50 1.39
C ILE A 597 10.69 -2.03 0.94
N ALA A 598 11.40 -1.27 1.77
CA ALA A 598 12.74 -0.80 1.44
C ALA A 598 13.76 -1.95 1.42
N TYR A 599 13.67 -2.86 2.40
CA TYR A 599 14.57 -4.01 2.50
C TYR A 599 14.40 -4.95 1.31
N TRP A 600 13.17 -5.33 0.97
CA TRP A 600 12.94 -6.28 -0.11
C TRP A 600 13.17 -5.67 -1.50
N LEU A 601 12.91 -4.38 -1.70
CA LEU A 601 13.36 -3.68 -2.91
C LEU A 601 14.89 -3.71 -3.01
N GLY A 602 15.58 -3.34 -1.93
CA GLY A 602 17.05 -3.37 -1.89
C GLY A 602 17.62 -4.77 -2.12
N ARG A 603 16.99 -5.83 -1.60
CA ARG A 603 17.37 -7.23 -1.82
C ARG A 603 17.17 -7.66 -3.27
N LYS A 604 15.99 -7.39 -3.84
CA LYS A 604 15.66 -7.73 -5.23
C LYS A 604 16.62 -7.08 -6.22
N GLU A 605 17.00 -5.82 -5.98
CA GLU A 605 17.92 -5.07 -6.84
C GLU A 605 19.41 -5.27 -6.50
N ASN A 606 19.74 -6.14 -5.54
CA ASN A 606 21.10 -6.39 -5.05
C ASN A 606 21.81 -5.17 -4.44
N PHE A 607 21.05 -4.17 -3.97
CA PHE A 607 21.55 -3.04 -3.18
C PHE A 607 21.82 -3.42 -1.72
N VAL A 608 21.06 -4.38 -1.21
CA VAL A 608 21.21 -4.97 0.12
C VAL A 608 21.64 -6.42 -0.05
N SER A 609 22.75 -6.80 0.58
CA SER A 609 23.18 -8.20 0.61
C SER A 609 22.39 -8.97 1.65
N ASP A 610 22.21 -10.26 1.41
CA ASP A 610 21.77 -11.18 2.45
C ASP A 610 22.93 -11.46 3.42
N ASP A 611 22.83 -10.92 4.64
CA ASP A 611 23.82 -11.15 5.70
C ASP A 611 23.69 -12.54 6.35
N LYS A 612 22.70 -13.35 5.94
CA LYS A 612 22.29 -14.62 6.54
C LYS A 612 21.84 -15.69 5.52
N VAL A 613 22.43 -15.71 4.32
CA VAL A 613 22.11 -16.62 3.18
C VAL A 613 21.86 -18.09 3.57
N GLY A 614 22.60 -18.64 4.54
CA GLY A 614 22.50 -20.05 4.95
C GLY A 614 21.43 -20.36 6.00
N THR A 615 20.63 -19.37 6.38
CA THR A 615 19.55 -19.55 7.34
C THR A 615 18.21 -19.37 6.65
N CYS A 616 17.25 -20.24 6.98
CA CYS A 616 15.87 -20.20 6.52
C CYS A 616 14.93 -20.37 7.70
N LEU A 617 13.67 -20.06 7.50
CA LEU A 617 12.58 -20.45 8.39
C LEU A 617 12.06 -21.83 7.99
N ALA A 618 12.01 -22.74 8.96
CA ALA A 618 11.54 -24.11 8.78
C ALA A 618 10.73 -24.62 9.99
N TRP A 619 9.87 -25.60 9.78
CA TRP A 619 9.06 -26.27 10.79
C TRP A 619 9.93 -27.18 11.68
N HIS A 620 9.90 -26.95 13.00
CA HIS A 620 10.61 -27.73 14.02
C HIS A 620 9.69 -28.65 14.81
#